data_AF-A0AAU9RXF7-F1
#
_entry.id   AF-A0AAU9RXF7-F1
#
_cell.length_a   1.000
_cell.length_b   1.000
_cell.length_c   1.000
_cell.angle_alpha   90.00
_cell.angle_beta   90.00
_cell.angle_gamma   90.00
#
_symmetry.space_group_name_H-M   'P 1'
#
loop_
_entity.id
_entity.type
_entity.pdbx_description
1 polymer ?
#
loop_
_entity_poly.entity_id
_entity_poly.type
_entity_poly.pdbx_seq_one_letter_code
_entity_poly.pdbx_strand_id
1 'polypeptide(L)'
;MQKLGRKSPSGISNCEIQELGPRIGRMSRLRQLILSGMKKLVSLPQLPYSLLELDAFCCESLERLDCSFPNPDIRRLDFTYCIKLNKEARDLIIQTPTTEFAVLPGREVPVCFPYRSSGSSITVKLNQMPLGSSTKFKVCIVFAGEDEKDTSSRLLRGGYVYYSITSKQNALGEFYKDLGPVLGKHLYIFEVEAVEVTSTKLAFEFGYGPRKGMFSLESKYDPREIKECGVLQLLEVP
;
A
#
# COMPACT_ATOMS: atom_id res chain seq x y z
N MET A 1 -8.66 -21.41 -8.43
CA MET A 1 -7.52 -20.57 -8.00
C MET A 1 -6.24 -21.24 -8.47
N GLN A 2 -5.55 -20.70 -9.47
CA GLN A 2 -4.27 -21.26 -9.92
C GLN A 2 -3.19 -20.63 -9.05
N LYS A 3 -2.81 -21.31 -7.97
CA LYS A 3 -1.76 -20.87 -7.05
C LYS A 3 -0.42 -21.36 -7.61
N LEU A 4 0.33 -20.48 -8.26
CA LEU A 4 1.74 -20.78 -8.59
C LEU A 4 2.58 -20.41 -7.37
N GLY A 5 2.91 -21.44 -6.60
CA GLY A 5 3.64 -21.34 -5.33
C GLY A 5 3.28 -22.54 -4.48
N ARG A 6 4.17 -23.54 -4.44
CA ARG A 6 4.00 -24.71 -3.55
C ARG A 6 3.78 -24.19 -2.13
N LYS A 7 2.65 -24.53 -1.52
CA LYS A 7 2.49 -24.45 -0.06
C LYS A 7 3.41 -25.53 0.53
N SER A 8 4.54 -25.14 1.10
CA SER A 8 5.22 -25.93 2.13
C SER A 8 4.78 -25.36 3.48
N PRO A 9 4.06 -26.12 4.32
CA PRO A 9 3.92 -25.76 5.72
C PRO A 9 5.26 -26.07 6.38
N SER A 10 5.94 -25.04 6.88
CA SER A 10 7.35 -25.04 7.34
C SER A 10 8.41 -25.04 6.22
N GLY A 11 9.36 -24.11 6.33
CA GLY A 11 10.52 -24.01 5.46
C GLY A 11 10.41 -22.89 4.43
N ILE A 12 11.21 -21.84 4.64
CA ILE A 12 11.57 -20.83 3.65
C ILE A 12 11.97 -21.58 2.37
N SER A 13 11.10 -21.58 1.36
CA SER A 13 11.49 -22.03 0.04
C SER A 13 12.46 -20.99 -0.51
N ASN A 14 13.75 -21.22 -0.31
CA ASN A 14 14.84 -20.47 -0.93
C ASN A 14 14.84 -20.85 -2.42
N CYS A 15 13.83 -20.36 -3.16
CA CYS A 15 13.73 -20.55 -4.59
C CYS A 15 14.94 -19.85 -5.22
N GLU A 16 15.81 -20.63 -5.87
CA GLU A 16 17.00 -20.09 -6.54
C GLU A 16 16.70 -19.27 -7.80
N ILE A 17 15.42 -19.03 -8.06
CA ILE A 17 14.91 -18.34 -9.24
C ILE A 17 15.32 -16.86 -9.14
N GLN A 18 16.24 -16.47 -10.02
CA GLN A 18 16.71 -15.10 -10.16
C GLN A 18 15.79 -14.23 -11.03
N GLU A 19 15.08 -14.87 -11.95
CA GLU A 19 14.15 -14.23 -12.88
C GLU A 19 12.92 -15.10 -13.06
N LEU A 20 11.75 -14.49 -13.07
CA LEU A 20 10.52 -15.19 -13.43
C LEU A 20 10.45 -15.32 -14.95
N GLY A 21 10.11 -16.51 -15.45
CA GLY A 21 10.02 -16.73 -16.90
C GLY A 21 8.94 -15.86 -17.57
N PRO A 22 9.13 -15.47 -18.85
CA PRO A 22 8.23 -14.54 -19.56
C PRO A 22 6.81 -15.07 -19.78
N ARG A 23 6.57 -16.36 -19.48
CA ARG A 23 5.26 -17.01 -19.60
C ARG A 23 4.24 -16.49 -18.59
N ILE A 24 4.67 -15.88 -17.47
CA ILE A 24 3.76 -15.36 -16.44
C ILE A 24 2.84 -14.28 -17.02
N GLY A 25 3.36 -13.37 -17.85
CA GLY A 25 2.55 -12.35 -18.53
C GLY A 25 1.46 -12.92 -19.44
N ARG A 26 1.57 -14.17 -19.87
CA ARG A 26 0.57 -14.87 -20.72
C ARG A 26 -0.49 -15.61 -19.90
N MET A 27 -0.38 -15.63 -18.57
CA MET A 27 -1.31 -16.33 -17.68
C MET A 27 -2.56 -15.48 -17.43
N SER A 28 -3.46 -15.42 -18.41
CA SER A 28 -4.67 -14.57 -18.42
C SER A 28 -5.70 -14.84 -17.31
N ARG A 29 -5.49 -15.85 -16.47
CA ARG A 29 -6.35 -16.19 -15.33
C ARG A 29 -5.65 -16.05 -13.97
N LEU A 30 -4.38 -15.61 -13.97
CA LEU A 30 -3.62 -15.43 -12.75
C LEU A 30 -4.13 -14.19 -12.02
N ARG A 31 -4.75 -14.41 -10.85
CA ARG A 31 -5.29 -13.33 -10.01
C ARG A 31 -4.37 -12.94 -8.85
N GLN A 32 -3.58 -13.88 -8.37
CA GLN A 32 -2.68 -13.68 -7.24
C GLN A 32 -1.32 -14.28 -7.58
N LEU A 33 -0.26 -13.50 -7.37
CA LEU A 33 1.13 -13.92 -7.55
C LEU A 33 1.86 -13.80 -6.21
N ILE A 34 2.37 -14.91 -5.70
CA ILE A 34 3.09 -14.98 -4.42
C ILE A 34 4.55 -15.32 -4.69
N LEU A 35 5.42 -14.37 -4.38
CA LEU A 35 6.87 -14.39 -4.53
C LEU A 35 7.58 -14.24 -3.17
N SER A 36 6.83 -14.30 -2.07
CA SER A 36 7.34 -14.11 -0.71
C SER A 36 8.62 -14.94 -0.44
N GLY A 37 9.67 -14.26 0.02
CA GLY A 37 10.96 -14.85 0.37
C GLY A 37 11.88 -15.18 -0.80
N MET A 38 11.58 -14.74 -2.03
CA MET A 38 12.46 -14.93 -3.18
C MET A 38 13.69 -14.01 -3.13
N LYS A 39 14.70 -14.42 -2.36
CA LYS A 39 15.89 -13.60 -2.05
C LYS A 39 16.82 -13.36 -3.24
N LYS A 40 16.78 -14.20 -4.28
CA LYS A 40 17.63 -14.06 -5.48
C LYS A 40 16.93 -13.34 -6.64
N LEU A 41 15.64 -13.03 -6.53
CA LEU A 41 14.86 -12.41 -7.60
C LEU A 41 15.30 -10.96 -7.80
N VAL A 42 15.78 -10.60 -9.00
CA VAL A 42 16.33 -9.26 -9.30
C VAL A 42 15.34 -8.38 -10.05
N SER A 43 14.50 -8.94 -10.91
CA SER A 43 13.44 -8.19 -11.58
C SER A 43 12.14 -8.97 -11.75
N LEU A 44 11.04 -8.23 -11.90
CA LEU A 44 9.75 -8.79 -12.30
C LEU A 44 9.52 -8.61 -13.81
N PRO A 45 9.17 -9.67 -14.56
CA PRO A 45 8.78 -9.56 -15.96
C PRO A 45 7.35 -9.02 -16.05
N GLN A 46 6.91 -8.75 -17.28
CA GLN A 46 5.53 -8.37 -17.59
C GLN A 46 4.51 -9.29 -16.90
N LEU A 47 3.57 -8.66 -16.19
CA LEU A 47 2.54 -9.32 -15.40
C LEU A 47 1.21 -9.34 -16.18
N PRO A 48 0.36 -10.36 -15.98
CA PRO A 48 -0.89 -10.46 -16.71
C PRO A 48 -1.91 -9.42 -16.24
N TYR A 49 -2.75 -8.93 -17.16
CA TYR A 49 -3.85 -7.99 -16.86
C TYR A 49 -4.84 -8.53 -15.82
N SER A 50 -4.95 -9.85 -15.65
CA SER A 50 -5.87 -10.45 -14.67
C SER A 50 -5.39 -10.36 -13.22
N LEU A 51 -4.17 -9.87 -12.97
CA LEU A 51 -3.57 -9.85 -11.65
C LEU A 51 -4.30 -8.83 -10.75
N LEU A 52 -4.70 -9.29 -9.58
CA LEU A 52 -5.34 -8.48 -8.53
C LEU A 52 -4.40 -8.27 -7.33
N GLU A 53 -3.50 -9.22 -7.08
CA GLU A 53 -2.65 -9.20 -5.90
C GLU A 53 -1.23 -9.69 -6.23
N LEU A 54 -0.23 -8.93 -5.79
CA LEU A 54 1.18 -9.31 -5.81
C LEU A 54 1.75 -9.28 -4.40
N ASP A 55 2.27 -10.41 -3.95
CA ASP A 55 3.02 -10.54 -2.71
C ASP A 55 4.49 -10.81 -3.02
N ALA A 56 5.34 -9.80 -2.86
CA ALA A 56 6.79 -9.87 -2.98
C ALA A 56 7.49 -9.65 -1.62
N PHE A 57 6.83 -10.01 -0.52
CA PHE A 57 7.36 -9.88 0.83
C PHE A 57 8.77 -10.49 0.96
N CYS A 58 9.73 -9.77 1.55
CA CYS A 58 11.12 -10.22 1.73
C CYS A 58 11.86 -10.63 0.43
N CYS A 59 11.56 -10.02 -0.72
CA CYS A 59 12.39 -10.14 -1.93
C CYS A 59 13.56 -9.13 -1.87
N GLU A 60 14.55 -9.40 -1.01
CA GLU A 60 15.64 -8.45 -0.69
C GLU A 60 16.52 -8.03 -1.89
N SER A 61 16.63 -8.88 -2.93
CA SER A 61 17.40 -8.58 -4.15
C SER A 61 16.59 -7.93 -5.26
N LEU A 62 15.28 -7.72 -5.07
CA LEU A 62 14.43 -7.18 -6.12
C LEU A 62 14.76 -5.71 -6.36
N GLU A 63 15.23 -5.41 -7.57
CA GLU A 63 15.72 -4.09 -7.97
C GLU A 63 14.79 -3.41 -8.97
N ARG A 64 14.30 -4.16 -9.98
CA ARG A 64 13.60 -3.60 -11.14
C ARG A 64 12.23 -4.21 -11.34
N LEU A 65 11.32 -3.42 -11.88
CA LEU A 65 10.00 -3.86 -12.33
C LEU A 65 9.93 -3.65 -13.84
N ASP A 66 10.24 -4.70 -14.60
CA ASP A 66 10.16 -4.70 -16.06
C ASP A 66 8.71 -5.00 -16.52
N CYS A 67 7.76 -4.40 -15.81
CA CYS A 67 6.33 -4.63 -15.94
C CYS A 67 5.52 -3.34 -15.72
N SER A 68 4.27 -3.36 -16.15
CA SER A 68 3.24 -2.41 -15.72
C SER A 68 2.15 -3.15 -14.93
N PHE A 69 1.34 -2.40 -14.19
CA PHE A 69 0.12 -2.92 -13.56
C PHE A 69 -1.10 -2.36 -14.32
N PRO A 70 -1.46 -2.94 -15.48
CA PRO A 70 -2.48 -2.36 -16.35
C PRO A 70 -3.90 -2.58 -15.84
N ASN A 71 -4.09 -3.42 -14.82
CA ASN A 71 -5.39 -3.71 -14.25
C ASN A 71 -5.83 -2.58 -13.30
N PRO A 72 -6.91 -1.84 -13.61
CA PRO A 72 -7.43 -0.81 -12.70
C PRO A 72 -7.99 -1.40 -11.40
N ASP A 73 -8.37 -2.68 -11.40
CA ASP A 73 -8.92 -3.38 -10.24
C ASP A 73 -7.83 -4.06 -9.39
N ILE A 74 -6.56 -3.72 -9.59
CA ILE A 74 -5.49 -4.26 -8.76
C ILE A 74 -5.72 -3.84 -7.31
N ARG A 75 -5.77 -4.84 -6.43
CA ARG A 75 -6.14 -4.65 -5.02
C ARG A 75 -4.93 -4.30 -4.20
N ARG A 76 -3.92 -5.16 -4.26
CA ARG A 76 -2.78 -5.12 -3.34
C ARG A 76 -1.45 -5.34 -4.05
N LEU A 77 -0.49 -4.49 -3.70
CA LEU A 77 0.92 -4.63 -4.06
C LEU A 77 1.77 -4.65 -2.78
N ASP A 78 2.40 -5.77 -2.48
CA ASP A 78 3.23 -5.90 -1.29
C ASP A 78 4.71 -6.09 -1.66
N PHE A 79 5.49 -5.03 -1.44
CA PHE A 79 6.94 -5.01 -1.63
C PHE A 79 7.68 -4.86 -0.29
N THR A 80 7.07 -5.31 0.80
CA THR A 80 7.66 -5.23 2.14
C THR A 80 9.04 -5.87 2.16
N TYR A 81 10.05 -5.15 2.67
CA TYR A 81 11.46 -5.57 2.73
C TYR A 81 12.14 -5.79 1.35
N CYS A 82 11.59 -5.27 0.25
CA CYS A 82 12.29 -5.20 -1.04
C CYS A 82 13.30 -4.04 -1.06
N ILE A 83 14.31 -4.11 -0.18
CA ILE A 83 15.19 -2.98 0.17
C ILE A 83 16.02 -2.41 -1.00
N LYS A 84 16.20 -3.17 -2.09
CA LYS A 84 16.97 -2.78 -3.27
C LYS A 84 16.13 -2.20 -4.41
N LEU A 85 14.82 -2.01 -4.23
CA LEU A 85 13.98 -1.41 -5.28
C LEU A 85 14.55 -0.05 -5.72
N ASN A 86 14.80 0.07 -7.02
CA ASN A 86 15.32 1.29 -7.61
C ASN A 86 14.25 2.39 -7.65
N LYS A 87 14.65 3.60 -8.01
CA LYS A 87 13.75 4.76 -8.02
C LYS A 87 12.59 4.55 -8.97
N GLU A 88 12.86 4.02 -10.16
CA GLU A 88 11.86 3.80 -11.22
C GLU A 88 10.77 2.82 -10.78
N ALA A 89 11.16 1.71 -10.13
CA ALA A 89 10.23 0.74 -9.57
C ALA A 89 9.38 1.35 -8.45
N ARG A 90 9.98 2.14 -7.56
CA ARG A 90 9.26 2.82 -6.48
C ARG A 90 8.26 3.82 -7.04
N ASP A 91 8.67 4.62 -8.01
CA ASP A 91 7.82 5.60 -8.69
C ASP A 91 6.64 4.91 -9.40
N LEU A 92 6.88 3.77 -10.07
CA LEU A 92 5.83 2.95 -10.68
C LEU A 92 4.81 2.46 -9.63
N ILE A 93 5.27 1.90 -8.50
CA ILE A 93 4.39 1.43 -7.43
C ILE A 93 3.55 2.59 -6.86
N ILE A 94 4.17 3.75 -6.61
CA ILE A 94 3.48 4.94 -6.10
C ILE A 94 2.41 5.42 -7.09
N GLN A 95 2.71 5.41 -8.39
CA GLN A 95 1.78 5.88 -9.43
C GLN A 95 0.67 4.89 -9.72
N THR A 96 0.89 3.59 -9.50
CA THR A 96 -0.10 2.55 -9.75
C THR A 96 -1.36 2.77 -8.90
N PRO A 97 -2.56 2.78 -9.50
CA PRO A 97 -3.80 2.81 -8.74
C PRO A 97 -4.02 1.47 -8.05
N THR A 98 -4.46 1.49 -6.79
CA THR A 98 -4.77 0.26 -6.03
C THR A 98 -6.06 0.44 -5.26
N THR A 99 -6.98 -0.53 -5.33
CA THR A 99 -8.26 -0.43 -4.62
C THR A 99 -8.11 -0.63 -3.11
N GLU A 100 -7.15 -1.45 -2.67
CA GLU A 100 -6.84 -1.64 -1.25
C GLU A 100 -5.64 -0.79 -0.84
N PHE A 101 -4.41 -1.26 -1.12
CA PHE A 101 -3.17 -0.55 -0.80
C PHE A 101 -1.94 -1.09 -1.55
N ALA A 102 -0.89 -0.28 -1.59
CA ALA A 102 0.47 -0.68 -1.92
C ALA A 102 1.38 -0.43 -0.71
N VAL A 103 2.35 -1.33 -0.47
CA VAL A 103 3.40 -1.14 0.52
C VAL A 103 4.77 -1.37 -0.10
N LEU A 104 5.71 -0.47 0.19
CA LEU A 104 7.08 -0.51 -0.31
C LEU A 104 8.06 0.14 0.68
N PRO A 105 9.38 -0.10 0.58
CA PRO A 105 10.34 0.54 1.47
C PRO A 105 10.42 2.06 1.28
N GLY A 106 10.51 2.77 2.39
CA GLY A 106 10.70 4.22 2.44
C GLY A 106 10.48 4.77 3.85
N ARG A 107 11.22 5.83 4.19
CA ARG A 107 11.25 6.38 5.56
C ARG A 107 10.54 7.72 5.71
N GLU A 108 10.16 8.32 4.59
CA GLU A 108 9.62 9.66 4.46
C GLU A 108 8.64 9.67 3.28
N VAL A 109 7.62 10.52 3.36
CA VAL A 109 6.63 10.65 2.30
C VAL A 109 7.31 11.20 1.03
N PRO A 110 7.12 10.56 -0.14
CA PRO A 110 7.75 10.98 -1.38
C PRO A 110 7.40 12.42 -1.78
N VAL A 111 8.32 13.10 -2.47
CA VAL A 111 8.15 14.49 -2.93
C VAL A 111 7.00 14.70 -3.92
N CYS A 112 6.50 13.62 -4.54
CA CYS A 112 5.34 13.68 -5.43
C CYS A 112 4.01 13.89 -4.69
N PHE A 113 4.00 13.82 -3.35
CA PHE A 113 2.86 14.24 -2.54
C PHE A 113 3.00 15.73 -2.21
N PRO A 114 2.21 16.63 -2.84
CA PRO A 114 2.35 18.07 -2.65
C PRO A 114 1.95 18.52 -1.25
N TYR A 115 0.98 17.84 -0.63
CA TYR A 115 0.57 18.08 0.74
C TYR A 115 1.27 17.05 1.62
N ARG A 116 2.10 17.51 2.56
CA ARG A 116 2.77 16.67 3.57
C ARG A 116 2.63 17.30 4.95
N SER A 117 2.53 16.46 5.98
CA SER A 117 2.42 16.87 7.37
C SER A 117 3.12 15.86 8.27
N SER A 118 3.77 16.36 9.31
CA SER A 118 4.26 15.51 10.40
C SER A 118 3.08 15.10 11.27
N GLY A 119 3.00 13.82 11.63
CA GLY A 119 1.89 13.28 12.39
C GLY A 119 0.72 12.82 11.52
N SER A 120 -0.45 12.74 12.15
CA SER A 120 -1.59 11.98 11.65
C SER A 120 -2.70 12.83 11.02
N SER A 121 -2.49 14.13 10.81
CA SER A 121 -3.49 15.00 10.19
C SER A 121 -2.88 15.97 9.20
N ILE A 122 -3.66 16.32 8.18
CA ILE A 122 -3.23 17.22 7.11
C ILE A 122 -4.41 17.97 6.51
N THR A 123 -4.19 19.24 6.19
CA THR A 123 -5.17 20.07 5.49
C THR A 123 -4.76 20.26 4.03
N VAL A 124 -5.69 19.97 3.12
CA VAL A 124 -5.54 20.12 1.67
C VAL A 124 -6.38 21.31 1.21
N LYS A 125 -5.78 22.21 0.43
CA LYS A 125 -6.47 23.34 -0.20
C LYS A 125 -6.56 23.12 -1.71
N LEU A 126 -7.72 22.74 -2.18
CA LEU A 126 -8.03 22.58 -3.61
C LEU A 126 -7.96 23.94 -4.31
N ASN A 127 -7.43 23.94 -5.53
CA ASN A 127 -7.33 25.15 -6.36
C ASN A 127 -8.70 25.63 -6.84
N GLN A 128 -9.61 24.69 -7.11
CA GLN A 128 -10.97 24.93 -7.55
C GLN A 128 -11.91 23.94 -6.85
N MET A 129 -13.21 24.23 -6.88
CA MET A 129 -14.19 23.25 -6.42
C MET A 129 -14.21 22.05 -7.35
N PRO A 130 -14.34 20.82 -6.82
CA PRO A 130 -14.64 19.66 -7.62
C PRO A 130 -15.88 19.89 -8.49
N LEU A 131 -15.79 19.52 -9.77
CA LEU A 131 -16.91 19.59 -10.70
C LEU A 131 -17.80 18.33 -10.60
N GLY A 132 -17.20 17.20 -10.22
CA GLY A 132 -17.88 15.92 -10.03
C GLY A 132 -18.55 15.75 -8.66
N SER A 133 -19.29 14.66 -8.50
CA SER A 133 -19.91 14.24 -7.23
C SER A 133 -18.90 13.78 -6.18
N SER A 134 -17.66 13.51 -6.59
CA SER A 134 -16.59 13.08 -5.72
C SER A 134 -15.23 13.57 -6.20
N THR A 135 -14.18 13.36 -5.39
CA THR A 135 -12.80 13.62 -5.77
C THR A 135 -11.92 12.58 -5.14
N LYS A 136 -11.01 12.00 -5.94
CA LYS A 136 -10.09 10.97 -5.46
C LYS A 136 -8.77 11.58 -5.02
N PHE A 137 -8.21 10.97 -3.99
CA PHE A 137 -6.92 11.33 -3.42
C PHE A 137 -6.10 10.07 -3.24
N LYS A 138 -4.79 10.19 -3.49
CA LYS A 138 -3.81 9.20 -3.09
C LYS A 138 -3.18 9.65 -1.78
N VAL A 139 -3.17 8.75 -0.82
CA VAL A 139 -2.63 8.96 0.53
C VAL A 139 -1.36 8.13 0.67
N CYS A 140 -0.34 8.69 1.32
CA CYS A 140 0.85 7.98 1.76
C CYS A 140 1.05 8.19 3.26
N ILE A 141 1.22 7.09 4.01
CA ILE A 141 1.45 7.09 5.45
C ILE A 141 2.79 6.42 5.75
N VAL A 142 3.55 7.03 6.66
CA VAL A 142 4.75 6.46 7.26
C VAL A 142 4.55 6.34 8.76
N PHE A 143 4.80 5.15 9.31
CA PHE A 143 4.69 4.91 10.75
C PHE A 143 6.01 5.17 11.48
N ALA A 144 5.91 5.50 12.77
CA ALA A 144 7.07 5.59 13.64
C ALA A 144 7.57 4.21 14.09
N GLY A 145 8.79 4.18 14.62
CA GLY A 145 9.39 3.00 15.24
C GLY A 145 10.38 2.24 14.36
N GLU A 146 11.16 1.38 14.99
CA GLU A 146 12.08 0.49 14.29
C GLU A 146 11.45 -0.87 13.99
N ASP A 147 11.93 -1.48 12.90
CA ASP A 147 11.55 -2.83 12.55
C ASP A 147 12.45 -3.80 13.32
N GLU A 148 11.87 -4.58 14.24
CA GLU A 148 12.61 -5.64 14.93
C GLU A 148 12.91 -6.79 13.95
N LYS A 149 14.06 -7.43 14.14
CA LYS A 149 14.58 -8.47 13.24
C LYS A 149 13.79 -9.78 13.25
N ASP A 150 12.84 -9.97 14.18
CA ASP A 150 12.04 -11.19 14.28
C ASP A 150 10.71 -11.06 13.54
N THR A 151 10.78 -11.30 12.24
CA THR A 151 9.68 -11.18 11.27
C THR A 151 8.53 -12.15 11.52
N SER A 152 8.77 -13.27 12.22
CA SER A 152 7.78 -14.35 12.43
C SER A 152 6.64 -13.97 13.38
N SER A 153 6.90 -13.10 14.37
CA SER A 153 5.92 -12.75 15.40
C SER A 153 4.96 -11.62 15.01
N ARG A 154 5.31 -10.82 13.99
CA ARG A 154 4.55 -9.63 13.53
C ARG A 154 3.48 -9.91 12.49
N LEU A 155 3.56 -11.03 11.76
CA LEU A 155 2.50 -11.44 10.82
C LEU A 155 1.15 -11.70 11.51
N LEU A 156 1.13 -11.79 12.84
CA LEU A 156 -0.07 -11.97 13.67
C LEU A 156 -0.60 -10.64 14.26
N ARG A 157 0.08 -9.51 14.03
CA ARG A 157 -0.27 -8.19 14.61
C ARG A 157 -0.77 -7.24 13.51
N GLY A 158 -1.95 -7.55 12.96
CA GLY A 158 -2.60 -6.67 11.99
C GLY A 158 -3.36 -5.53 12.66
N GLY A 159 -3.53 -4.42 11.94
CA GLY A 159 -4.38 -3.32 12.36
C GLY A 159 -4.97 -2.59 11.18
N TYR A 160 -5.90 -1.69 11.49
CA TYR A 160 -6.64 -0.94 10.50
C TYR A 160 -6.17 0.50 10.57
N VAL A 161 -5.90 1.08 9.41
CA VAL A 161 -5.86 2.53 9.31
C VAL A 161 -7.30 3.01 9.22
N TYR A 162 -7.71 3.82 10.19
CA TYR A 162 -8.92 4.59 10.09
C TYR A 162 -8.58 5.98 9.55
N TYR A 163 -9.49 6.53 8.75
CA TYR A 163 -9.36 7.89 8.26
C TYR A 163 -10.71 8.58 8.17
N SER A 164 -10.69 9.89 8.35
CA SER A 164 -11.84 10.77 8.15
C SER A 164 -11.46 11.91 7.23
N ILE A 165 -12.43 12.36 6.44
CA ILE A 165 -12.29 13.54 5.57
C ILE A 165 -13.36 14.52 6.00
N THR A 166 -12.99 15.76 6.28
CA THR A 166 -13.91 16.80 6.71
C THR A 166 -13.91 17.99 5.74
N SER A 167 -15.10 18.53 5.46
CA SER A 167 -15.32 19.70 4.61
C SER A 167 -16.15 20.72 5.38
N LYS A 168 -15.61 21.91 5.65
CA LYS A 168 -16.34 23.03 6.33
C LYS A 168 -17.06 22.61 7.63
N GLN A 169 -16.49 21.66 8.40
CA GLN A 169 -17.01 21.07 9.65
C GLN A 169 -17.97 19.87 9.50
N ASN A 170 -18.30 19.47 8.27
CA ASN A 170 -19.02 18.21 8.02
C ASN A 170 -18.04 17.08 7.79
N ALA A 171 -18.14 16.01 8.58
CA ALA A 171 -17.42 14.76 8.30
C ALA A 171 -18.08 14.06 7.11
N LEU A 172 -17.30 13.79 6.06
CA LEU A 172 -17.73 13.06 4.87
C LEU A 172 -17.81 11.54 5.12
N GLY A 173 -17.27 11.07 6.25
CA GLY A 173 -17.36 9.69 6.71
C GLY A 173 -16.18 9.28 7.58
N GLU A 174 -16.35 8.17 8.30
CA GLU A 174 -15.27 7.41 8.94
C GLU A 174 -15.05 6.12 8.14
N PHE A 175 -13.83 5.91 7.68
CA PHE A 175 -13.48 4.80 6.81
C PHE A 175 -12.32 3.99 7.40
N TYR A 176 -12.19 2.74 6.96
CA TYR A 176 -11.17 1.81 7.44
C TYR A 176 -10.51 1.11 6.26
N LYS A 177 -9.18 0.97 6.31
CA LYS A 177 -8.41 0.11 5.41
C LYS A 177 -7.58 -0.87 6.24
N ASP A 178 -7.69 -2.15 5.90
CA ASP A 178 -6.80 -3.17 6.42
C ASP A 178 -5.47 -3.05 5.70
N LEU A 179 -4.42 -2.67 6.43
CA LEU A 179 -3.05 -2.59 5.91
C LEU A 179 -2.20 -3.78 6.36
N GLY A 180 -2.77 -4.72 7.11
CA GLY A 180 -2.02 -5.75 7.80
C GLY A 180 -1.04 -5.17 8.84
N PRO A 181 0.09 -5.84 9.10
CA PRO A 181 1.12 -5.36 10.00
C PRO A 181 1.82 -4.11 9.44
N VAL A 182 1.88 -3.06 10.25
CA VAL A 182 2.56 -1.80 9.90
C VAL A 182 4.02 -1.76 10.36
N LEU A 183 4.89 -1.19 9.54
CA LEU A 183 6.34 -1.11 9.73
C LEU A 183 6.81 0.35 9.62
N GLY A 184 7.88 0.69 10.32
CA GLY A 184 8.33 2.08 10.45
C GLY A 184 9.22 2.57 9.30
N LYS A 185 9.73 1.65 8.47
CA LYS A 185 10.63 1.95 7.34
C LYS A 185 9.96 1.67 5.99
N HIS A 186 8.63 1.73 5.97
CA HIS A 186 7.79 1.43 4.81
C HIS A 186 6.75 2.52 4.58
N LEU A 187 6.41 2.70 3.31
CA LEU A 187 5.37 3.60 2.84
C LEU A 187 4.10 2.79 2.62
N TYR A 188 2.99 3.26 3.19
CA TYR A 188 1.67 2.69 2.97
C TYR A 188 0.87 3.63 2.08
N ILE A 189 0.54 3.19 0.88
CA ILE A 189 -0.08 4.02 -0.15
C ILE A 189 -1.45 3.44 -0.48
N PHE A 190 -2.47 4.29 -0.51
CA PHE A 190 -3.82 3.87 -0.87
C PHE A 190 -4.63 5.04 -1.40
N GLU A 191 -5.70 4.73 -2.14
CA GLU A 191 -6.63 5.74 -2.65
C GLU A 191 -7.85 5.88 -1.74
N VAL A 192 -8.31 7.12 -1.60
CA VAL A 192 -9.53 7.51 -0.87
C VAL A 192 -10.37 8.43 -1.75
N GLU A 193 -11.66 8.47 -1.48
CA GLU A 193 -12.62 9.27 -2.24
C GLU A 193 -13.39 10.18 -1.29
N ALA A 194 -13.38 11.48 -1.58
CA ALA A 194 -14.21 12.46 -0.89
C ALA A 194 -15.47 12.70 -1.72
N VAL A 195 -16.63 12.30 -1.20
CA VAL A 195 -17.94 12.48 -1.84
C VAL A 195 -18.58 13.76 -1.31
N GLU A 196 -19.34 14.48 -2.14
CA GLU A 196 -20.12 15.67 -1.73
C GLU A 196 -19.26 16.77 -1.08
N VAL A 197 -18.15 17.12 -1.73
CA VAL A 197 -17.23 18.16 -1.25
C VAL A 197 -17.89 19.55 -1.30
N THR A 198 -18.12 20.14 -0.13
CA THR A 198 -18.76 21.48 0.02
C THR A 198 -17.75 22.64 0.20
N SER A 199 -16.45 22.34 0.20
CA SER A 199 -15.34 23.24 0.53
C SER A 199 -14.11 22.95 -0.31
N THR A 200 -13.37 23.99 -0.72
CA THR A 200 -12.03 23.82 -1.28
C THR A 200 -10.98 23.46 -0.22
N LYS A 201 -11.30 23.66 1.07
CA LYS A 201 -10.44 23.26 2.18
C LYS A 201 -10.96 21.95 2.78
N LEU A 202 -10.18 20.89 2.67
CA LEU A 202 -10.43 19.57 3.22
C LEU A 202 -9.42 19.28 4.33
N ALA A 203 -9.87 18.70 5.44
CA ALA A 203 -8.96 18.17 6.46
C ALA A 203 -9.09 16.65 6.52
N PHE A 204 -7.93 16.00 6.49
CA PHE A 204 -7.76 14.56 6.59
C PHE A 204 -7.19 14.24 7.96
N GLU A 205 -7.82 13.31 8.65
CA GLU A 205 -7.29 12.72 9.87
C GLU A 205 -7.09 11.23 9.68
N PHE A 206 -5.98 10.74 10.17
CA PHE A 206 -5.58 9.35 10.09
C PHE A 206 -5.33 8.83 11.50
N GLY A 207 -5.50 7.52 11.66
CA GLY A 207 -4.93 6.83 12.79
C GLY A 207 -4.84 5.35 12.53
N TYR A 208 -4.22 4.63 13.46
CA TYR A 208 -4.04 3.20 13.38
C TYR A 208 -4.53 2.56 14.66
N GLY A 209 -5.26 1.46 14.52
CA GLY A 209 -5.91 0.82 15.66
C GLY A 209 -6.55 -0.52 15.30
N PRO A 210 -7.00 -1.27 16.31
CA PRO A 210 -7.87 -2.42 16.08
C PRO A 210 -9.21 -1.95 15.47
N ARG A 211 -9.87 -2.82 14.70
CA ARG A 211 -11.22 -2.54 14.21
C ARG A 211 -12.20 -2.50 15.39
N LYS A 212 -12.89 -1.37 15.58
CA LYS A 212 -13.95 -1.23 16.59
C LYS A 212 -14.97 -2.37 16.42
N GLY A 213 -15.30 -3.08 17.51
CA GLY A 213 -16.30 -4.15 17.53
C GLY A 213 -15.77 -5.58 17.35
N MET A 214 -14.48 -5.78 17.06
CA MET A 214 -13.88 -7.12 17.04
C MET A 214 -13.24 -7.43 18.40
N PHE A 215 -14.05 -7.91 19.33
CA PHE A 215 -13.58 -8.48 20.60
C PHE A 215 -12.97 -9.86 20.35
N SER A 216 -11.64 -9.97 20.32
CA SER A 216 -10.96 -11.21 20.76
C SER A 216 -9.45 -11.06 20.78
N LEU A 217 -8.90 -11.43 21.94
CA LEU A 217 -7.50 -11.53 22.36
C LEU A 217 -6.80 -10.20 22.70
N GLU A 218 -6.71 -9.92 24.00
CA GLU A 218 -5.82 -8.97 24.68
C GLU A 218 -4.31 -9.21 24.42
N SER A 219 -3.94 -9.89 23.36
CA SER A 219 -2.55 -10.15 23.05
C SER A 219 -2.28 -9.77 21.62
N LYS A 220 -1.44 -8.74 21.47
CA LYS A 220 -0.62 -8.43 20.29
C LYS A 220 -1.10 -7.29 19.37
N TYR A 221 -1.68 -6.22 19.90
CA TYR A 221 -1.67 -4.92 19.21
C TYR A 221 -0.30 -4.24 19.40
N ASP A 222 0.25 -3.65 18.34
CA ASP A 222 1.42 -2.77 18.41
C ASP A 222 0.93 -1.33 18.11
N PRO A 223 0.70 -0.48 19.13
CA PRO A 223 0.28 0.89 18.91
C PRO A 223 1.38 1.63 18.15
N ARG A 224 1.14 1.85 16.86
CA ARG A 224 2.04 2.63 16.01
C ARG A 224 1.50 4.02 15.80
N GLU A 225 2.34 4.99 16.10
CA GLU A 225 2.08 6.38 15.77
C GLU A 225 2.38 6.62 14.28
N ILE A 226 1.60 7.49 13.66
CA ILE A 226 1.88 7.97 12.31
C ILE A 226 2.96 9.04 12.43
N LYS A 227 4.12 8.79 11.83
CA LYS A 227 5.26 9.71 11.80
C LYS A 227 4.99 10.86 10.81
N GLU A 228 4.51 10.51 9.61
CA GLU A 228 4.30 11.45 8.52
C GLU A 228 3.16 10.96 7.64
N CYS A 229 2.36 11.89 7.13
CA CYS A 229 1.34 11.64 6.12
C CYS A 229 1.45 12.62 4.96
N GLY A 230 1.04 12.18 3.78
CA GLY A 230 0.88 13.06 2.64
C GLY A 230 -0.25 12.67 1.72
N VAL A 231 -0.72 13.66 0.97
CA VAL A 231 -1.90 13.57 0.11
C VAL A 231 -1.59 14.18 -1.24
N LEU A 232 -2.03 13.49 -2.28
CA LEU A 232 -2.01 13.91 -3.68
C LEU A 232 -3.43 13.84 -4.23
N GLN A 233 -3.94 14.95 -4.74
CA GLN A 233 -5.22 14.95 -5.46
C GLN A 233 -5.03 14.26 -6.82
N LEU A 234 -5.89 13.29 -7.13
CA LEU A 234 -5.95 12.66 -8.43
C LEU A 234 -6.91 13.47 -9.30
N LEU A 235 -6.43 13.97 -10.44
CA LEU A 235 -7.27 14.68 -11.38
C LEU A 235 -8.24 13.68 -12.03
N GLU A 236 -9.51 14.07 -12.12
CA GLU A 236 -10.49 13.33 -12.93
C GLU A 236 -10.02 13.41 -14.39
N VAL A 237 -9.86 12.25 -15.03
CA VAL A 237 -9.65 12.21 -16.47
C VAL A 237 -10.98 12.60 -17.11
N PRO A 238 -11.04 13.65 -17.96
CA PRO A 238 -12.26 14.08 -18.64
C PRO A 238 -12.90 12.98 -19.49
#